data_AF-A0A2E0BHF0-F1
#
_entry.id   AF-A0A2E0BHF0-F1
#
_cell.length_a   1.000
_cell.length_b   1.000
_cell.length_c   1.000
_cell.angle_alpha   90.00
_cell.angle_beta   90.00
_cell.angle_gamma   90.00
#
_symmetry.space_group_name_H-M   'P 1'
#
loop_
_entity.id
_entity.type
_entity.pdbx_description
1 polymer ?
#
loop_
_entity_poly.entity_id
_entity_poly.type
_entity_poly.pdbx_seq_one_letter_code
_entity_poly.pdbx_strand_id
1 'polypeptide(L)' 'MLAITLAYTTALTLLFLIGKKISSAATYVLYSWSVKWALFIFFTAYAAINLTSIYFYSMMMFIGINIFLSPALEAKEV' A
#
# COMPACT_ATOMS: atom_id res chain seq x y z
N MET A 1 -2.86 -14.89 8.53
CA MET A 1 -3.59 -13.96 7.63
C MET A 1 -3.76 -12.59 8.26
N LEU A 2 -4.42 -12.46 9.43
CA LEU A 2 -4.58 -11.18 10.13
C LEU A 2 -3.26 -10.38 10.31
N ALA A 3 -2.19 -11.05 10.79
CA ALA A 3 -0.92 -10.39 11.06
C ALA A 3 -0.26 -9.74 9.82
N ILE A 4 -0.24 -10.45 8.67
CA ILE A 4 0.35 -9.90 7.44
C ILE A 4 -0.52 -8.78 6.85
N THR A 5 -1.85 -8.89 6.95
CA THR A 5 -2.75 -7.81 6.57
C THR A 5 -2.55 -6.57 7.42
N LEU A 6 -2.42 -6.70 8.74
CA LEU A 6 -2.14 -5.58 9.65
C LEU A 6 -0.77 -4.94 9.39
N ALA A 7 0.26 -5.75 9.13
CA ALA A 7 1.57 -5.24 8.79
C ALA A 7 1.54 -4.45 7.46
N TYR A 8 0.84 -4.99 6.45
CA TYR A 8 0.67 -4.34 5.16
C TYR A 8 -0.07 -3.00 5.28
N THR A 9 -1.22 -2.97 5.98
CA THR A 9 -1.99 -1.73 6.15
C THR A 9 -1.25 -0.71 6.99
N THR A 10 -0.56 -1.14 8.05
CA THR A 10 0.25 -0.25 8.90
C THR A 10 1.39 0.38 8.11
N ALA A 11 2.12 -0.41 7.31
CA ALA A 11 3.19 0.09 6.46
C ALA A 11 2.67 1.12 5.45
N LEU A 12 1.52 0.84 4.80
CA LEU A 12 0.86 1.79 3.91
C LEU A 12 0.51 3.09 4.64
N THR A 13 -0.14 3.00 5.79
CA THR A 13 -0.55 4.18 6.58
C THR A 13 0.66 5.03 6.97
N LEU A 14 1.75 4.42 7.45
CA LEU A 14 2.96 5.16 7.84
C LEU A 14 3.58 5.91 6.66
N LEU A 15 3.72 5.25 5.51
CA LEU A 15 4.27 5.90 4.31
C LEU A 15 3.33 6.99 3.78
N PHE A 16 2.01 6.79 3.84
CA PHE A 16 1.05 7.84 3.46
C PHE A 16 1.13 9.05 4.40
N LEU A 17 1.31 8.83 5.71
CA LEU A 17 1.53 9.92 6.68
C LEU A 17 2.82 10.71 6.39
N ILE A 18 3.87 10.03 5.91
CA ILE A 18 5.09 10.70 5.42
C ILE A 18 4.79 11.50 4.16
N GLY A 19 4.05 10.91 3.22
CA GLY A 19 3.62 11.55 1.97
C GLY A 19 2.84 12.84 2.18
N LYS A 20 2.02 12.93 3.25
CA LYS A 20 1.27 14.15 3.59
C LYS A 20 2.14 15.39 3.84
N LYS A 21 3.45 15.24 4.05
CA LYS A 21 4.39 16.37 4.17
C LYS A 21 4.83 16.94 2.82
N ILE A 22 4.50 16.27 1.71
CA ILE A 22 4.81 16.72 0.35
C ILE A 22 3.83 17.83 -0.04
N SER A 23 4.35 19.02 -0.33
CA SER A 23 3.54 20.19 -0.69
C SER A 23 2.96 20.13 -2.10
N SER A 24 3.72 19.58 -3.06
CA SER A 24 3.29 19.44 -4.45
C SER A 24 2.28 18.30 -4.59
N ALA A 25 1.06 18.62 -5.03
CA ALA A 25 0.01 17.63 -5.26
C ALA A 25 0.43 16.56 -6.27
N ALA A 26 1.08 16.95 -7.38
CA ALA A 26 1.59 16.01 -8.36
C ALA A 26 2.65 15.07 -7.78
N THR A 27 3.56 15.60 -6.95
CA THR A 27 4.59 14.80 -6.28
C THR A 27 3.99 13.87 -5.23
N TYR A 28 2.97 14.31 -4.49
CA TYR A 28 2.22 13.45 -3.55
C TYR A 28 1.56 12.28 -4.26
N VAL A 29 0.87 12.55 -5.38
CA VAL A 29 0.20 11.51 -6.17
C VAL A 29 1.20 10.48 -6.68
N LEU A 30 2.32 10.93 -7.27
CA LEU A 30 3.38 10.03 -7.74
C LEU A 30 3.96 9.19 -6.60
N TYR A 31 4.33 9.84 -5.49
CA TYR A 31 4.87 9.17 -4.30
C TYR A 31 3.91 8.08 -3.79
N SER A 32 2.64 8.43 -3.59
CA SER A 32 1.64 7.53 -3.03
C SER A 32 1.33 6.35 -3.96
N TRP A 33 1.33 6.56 -5.28
CA TRP A 33 1.24 5.46 -6.24
C TRP A 33 2.46 4.54 -6.18
N SER A 34 3.67 5.10 -6.11
CA SER A 34 4.89 4.29 -5.99
C SER A 34 4.90 3.48 -4.69
N VAL A 35 4.51 4.07 -3.56
CA VAL A 35 4.42 3.40 -2.25
C VAL A 35 3.45 2.23 -2.30
N LYS A 36 2.26 2.41 -2.88
CA LYS A 36 1.25 1.35 -3.01
C LYS A 36 1.81 0.13 -3.73
N TRP A 37 2.39 0.34 -4.91
CA TRP A 37 2.93 -0.74 -5.73
C TRP A 37 4.17 -1.39 -5.10
N ALA A 38 5.06 -0.60 -4.49
CA ALA A 38 6.25 -1.13 -3.82
C ALA A 38 5.87 -2.03 -2.63
N LEU A 39 4.94 -1.59 -1.78
CA LEU A 39 4.46 -2.41 -0.67
C LEU A 39 3.68 -3.63 -1.14
N PHE A 40 2.86 -3.49 -2.19
CA PHE A 40 2.15 -4.63 -2.78
C PHE A 40 3.12 -5.73 -3.22
N ILE A 41 4.16 -5.36 -3.98
CA ILE A 41 5.18 -6.30 -4.46
C ILE A 41 5.92 -6.92 -3.28
N PHE A 42 6.39 -6.11 -2.33
CA PHE A 42 7.16 -6.58 -1.17
C PHE A 42 6.37 -7.60 -0.34
N PHE A 43 5.13 -7.27 0.05
CA PHE A 43 4.32 -8.15 0.88
C PHE A 43 3.82 -9.39 0.13
N THR A 44 3.55 -9.27 -1.17
CA THR A 44 3.16 -10.41 -2.02
C THR A 44 4.34 -11.38 -2.18
N ALA A 45 5.55 -10.87 -2.44
CA ALA A 45 6.76 -11.68 -2.51
C ALA A 45 7.09 -12.33 -1.16
N TYR A 46 6.99 -11.58 -0.06
CA TYR A 46 7.17 -12.11 1.28
C TYR A 46 6.19 -13.25 1.58
N ALA A 47 4.91 -13.09 1.24
CA ALA A 47 3.90 -14.12 1.41
C ALA A 47 4.16 -15.35 0.54
N ALA A 48 4.60 -15.16 -0.71
CA ALA A 48 4.92 -16.27 -1.62
C ALA A 48 6.06 -17.14 -1.08
N ILE A 49 7.11 -16.49 -0.55
CA ILE A 49 8.34 -17.15 -0.07
C ILE A 49 8.15 -17.77 1.32
N ASN A 50 7.51 -17.06 2.26
CA ASN A 50 7.51 -17.42 3.67
C ASN A 50 6.16 -17.96 4.18
N LEU A 51 5.06 -17.59 3.53
CA LEU A 51 3.70 -17.87 3.99
C LEU A 51 2.86 -18.51 2.88
N THR A 52 3.45 -19.43 2.12
CA THR A 52 2.89 -19.98 0.88
C THR A 52 1.47 -20.53 1.07
N SER A 53 1.16 -21.14 2.22
CA SER A 53 -0.18 -21.66 2.55
C SER A 53 -1.30 -20.61 2.55
N ILE A 54 -0.97 -19.33 2.77
CA ILE A 54 -1.91 -18.22 2.80
C ILE A 54 -1.63 -17.16 1.71
N TYR A 55 -0.74 -17.46 0.77
CA TYR A 55 -0.29 -16.54 -0.27
C TYR A 55 -1.46 -15.95 -1.08
N PHE A 56 -2.29 -16.81 -1.68
CA PHE A 56 -3.39 -16.36 -2.54
C PHE A 56 -4.40 -15.49 -1.78
N TYR A 57 -4.77 -15.89 -0.57
CA TYR A 57 -5.67 -15.10 0.28
C TYR A 57 -5.07 -13.74 0.65
N SER A 58 -3.78 -13.70 0.96
CA SER A 58 -3.07 -12.46 1.31
C SER A 58 -2.98 -11.53 0.11
N MET A 59 -2.60 -12.05 -1.07
CA MET A 59 -2.54 -11.30 -2.32
C MET A 59 -3.90 -10.67 -2.66
N MET A 60 -4.99 -11.43 -2.57
CA MET A 60 -6.34 -10.90 -2.81
C MET A 60 -6.72 -9.77 -1.85
N MET A 61 -6.37 -9.91 -0.56
CA MET A 61 -6.58 -8.84 0.42
C MET A 61 -5.76 -7.58 0.08
N PHE A 62 -4.50 -7.73 -0.31
CA PHE A 62 -3.66 -6.60 -0.69
C PHE A 62 -4.17 -5.91 -1.97
N ILE A 63 -4.68 -6.67 -2.95
CA ILE A 63 -5.34 -6.13 -4.14
C ILE A 63 -6.56 -5.31 -3.73
N GLY A 64 -7.43 -5.87 -2.88
CA GLY A 64 -8.60 -5.15 -2.37
C GLY A 64 -8.22 -3.81 -1.74
N ILE A 65 -7.28 -3.82 -0.80
CA ILE A 65 -6.79 -2.59 -0.15
C ILE A 65 -6.21 -1.59 -1.18
N ASN A 66 -5.44 -2.07 -2.17
CA ASN A 66 -4.89 -1.21 -3.21
C ASN A 66 -5.96 -0.56 -4.09
N ILE A 67 -7.05 -1.24 -4.40
CA ILE A 67 -8.11 -0.69 -5.25
C ILE A 67 -8.84 0.45 -4.52
N PHE A 68 -9.13 0.29 -3.22
CA PHE A 68 -9.90 1.28 -2.46
C PHE A 68 -9.10 2.53 -2.07
N LEU A 69 -7.77 2.46 -2.00
CA LEU A 69 -6.92 3.61 -1.71
C LEU A 69 -6.58 4.37 -2.99
N SER A 70 -7.28 5.44 -3.34
CA SER A 70 -6.92 6.27 -4.51
C SER A 70 -6.13 7.52 -4.10
N PRO A 71 -4.82 7.60 -4.37
CA PRO A 71 -4.02 8.78 -4.01
C PRO A 71 -4.51 10.09 -4.65
N ALA A 72 -5.15 10.00 -5.82
CA ALA A 72 -5.68 11.15 -6.53
C ALA A 72 -6.88 11.78 -5.81
N LEU A 73 -7.68 10.98 -5.09
CA LEU A 73 -8.80 11.48 -4.29
C LEU A 73 -8.34 12.15 -2.98
N GLU A 74 -7.14 11.80 -2.51
CA GLU A 74 -6.56 12.35 -1.27
C GLU A 74 -5.67 13.58 -1.50
N ALA A 75 -5.29 13.83 -2.76
CA ALA A 75 -4.51 15.02 -3.09
C ALA A 75 -5.37 16.27 -2.81
N LYS A 76 -4.86 17.20 -2.00
CA LYS A 76 -5.50 18.51 -1.84
C LYS A 76 -5.53 19.19 -3.21
N GLU A 77 -6.71 19.64 -3.63
CA GLU A 77 -6.81 20.59 -4.74
C GLU A 77 -5.91 21.80 -4.41
N VAL A 78 -5.10 22.20 -5.39
CA VAL A 78 -4.27 23.40 -5.33
C VAL A 78 -5.16 24.62 -5.48
#